data_AF-A0AB73U5D4-F1
#
_entry.id   AF-A0AB73U5D4-F1
#
_cell.length_a   1.000
_cell.length_b   1.000
_cell.length_c   1.000
_cell.angle_alpha   90.00
_cell.angle_beta   90.00
_cell.angle_gamma   90.00
#
_symmetry.space_group_name_H-M   'P 1'
#
loop_
_entity.id
_entity.type
_entity.pdbx_description
1 polymer ?
#
loop_
_entity_poly.entity_id
_entity_poly.type
_entity_poly.pdbx_seq_one_letter_code
_entity_poly.pdbx_strand_id
1 'polypeptide(L)'
;MPDWTYHPLSPLASSVVGERRTRVWAMKVLAAVVTHAGGRRWIPWVFDHRPVPPQWQGRFGATVPVPIAREAVAVLPVQGATVVQIGPVQTADVDAVRRVSADRRCRVIAVAATADVAQELAPYVDAVSLPGEPGTVRLTEPTIDAAVRALADPSATVLATPAVLIAAGPGWFNRVIEAATPTSPPKPLRDIGFDPRRWPGWIWGALVGIGLIIAGIGAATIALGPVLLWYDRDYLGLSVHDLHGVNHHLVGFLQHDRLTMAGNMIGIGVLYLGLAWGGLREGHRWARNALLISGLVAFLTYFYFLVTGFLEPLHTLVVVGLFPMLLLAVWRAPSVPHWPPVVEGPESERRRALWGQLLMIAVGGGLFVAGAVISTVGLTSVFVPTDLDFLGTSAEALRAANQHLPPFIAHDRAGFGGALMGAGLAVLLISLWGWRRGERWVWWSLLIGCAFGTVPVLAIHFAIGYTHFEHLLPVYVLVVVVAVALALSRTYLTASPDQSPTPAFSRVESAR
;
A
#
# COMPACT_ATOMS: atom_id res chain seq x y z
N MET A 1 -9.74 8.28 9.48
CA MET A 1 -10.17 7.60 8.24
C MET A 1 -9.19 7.99 7.15
N PRO A 2 -8.48 7.07 6.51
CA PRO A 2 -7.60 7.44 5.39
C PRO A 2 -8.36 8.20 4.30
N ASP A 3 -7.67 9.09 3.56
CA ASP A 3 -8.30 9.92 2.52
C ASP A 3 -9.05 9.08 1.46
N TRP A 4 -8.50 7.91 1.10
CA TRP A 4 -9.10 6.95 0.15
C TRP A 4 -10.37 6.26 0.66
N THR A 5 -10.65 6.31 1.97
CA THR A 5 -11.98 5.96 2.52
C THR A 5 -12.87 7.17 2.62
N TYR A 6 -12.34 8.29 3.14
CA TYR A 6 -13.13 9.45 3.50
C TYR A 6 -13.76 10.10 2.27
N HIS A 7 -12.99 10.46 1.25
CA HIS A 7 -13.54 11.21 0.10
C HIS A 7 -14.44 10.35 -0.79
N PRO A 8 -14.09 9.09 -1.13
CA PRO A 8 -14.97 8.23 -1.91
C PRO A 8 -16.29 7.87 -1.20
N LEU A 9 -16.24 7.53 0.10
CA LEU A 9 -17.39 6.94 0.79
C LEU A 9 -18.24 7.97 1.54
N SER A 10 -17.69 9.13 1.92
CA SER A 10 -18.43 10.16 2.66
C SER A 10 -19.69 10.66 1.94
N PRO A 11 -19.71 10.90 0.62
CA PRO A 11 -20.92 11.30 -0.09
C PRO A 11 -22.03 10.24 -0.01
N LEU A 12 -21.66 8.96 -0.17
CA LEU A 12 -22.58 7.82 -0.08
C LEU A 12 -23.14 7.65 1.34
N ALA A 13 -22.30 7.76 2.36
CA ALA A 13 -22.76 7.69 3.74
C ALA A 13 -23.62 8.90 4.12
N SER A 14 -23.27 10.09 3.61
CA SER A 14 -24.00 11.34 3.88
C SER A 14 -25.36 11.40 3.21
N SER A 15 -25.56 10.76 2.06
CA SER A 15 -26.89 10.66 1.44
C SER A 15 -27.87 9.80 2.25
N VAL A 16 -27.35 8.84 3.03
CA VAL A 16 -28.16 7.93 3.84
C VAL A 16 -28.40 8.48 5.25
N VAL A 17 -27.36 9.00 5.91
CA VAL A 17 -27.40 9.32 7.35
C VAL A 17 -27.40 10.84 7.63
N GLY A 18 -27.10 11.65 6.61
CA GLY A 18 -26.93 13.10 6.72
C GLY A 18 -25.49 13.51 7.09
N GLU A 19 -24.99 14.56 6.45
CA GLU A 19 -23.59 14.98 6.48
C GLU A 19 -23.04 15.22 7.90
N ARG A 20 -23.77 15.94 8.74
CA ARG A 20 -23.36 16.21 10.14
C ARG A 20 -23.26 14.92 10.96
N ARG A 21 -24.23 14.01 10.81
CA ARG A 21 -24.26 12.74 11.55
C ARG A 21 -23.12 11.83 11.08
N THR A 22 -22.91 11.71 9.78
CA THR A 22 -21.80 10.94 9.19
C THR A 22 -20.45 11.37 9.76
N ARG A 23 -20.17 12.68 9.82
CA ARG A 23 -18.91 13.21 10.37
C ARG A 23 -18.74 12.90 11.86
N VAL A 24 -19.77 13.12 12.66
CA VAL A 24 -19.72 12.84 14.11
C VAL A 24 -19.56 11.34 14.36
N TRP A 25 -20.28 10.49 13.63
CA TRP A 25 -20.15 9.04 13.73
C TRP A 25 -18.76 8.56 13.31
N ALA A 26 -18.21 9.06 12.21
CA ALA A 26 -16.85 8.74 11.78
C ALA A 26 -15.83 9.07 12.88
N MET A 27 -15.96 10.24 13.53
CA MET A 27 -15.10 10.62 14.65
C MET A 27 -15.26 9.71 15.86
N LYS A 28 -16.50 9.33 16.22
CA LYS A 28 -16.77 8.41 17.33
C LYS A 28 -16.20 7.01 17.09
N VAL A 29 -16.39 6.48 15.89
CA VAL A 29 -15.85 5.17 15.49
C VAL A 29 -14.32 5.20 15.52
N LEU A 30 -13.71 6.24 14.94
CA LEU A 30 -12.24 6.39 14.98
C LEU A 30 -11.74 6.52 16.42
N ALA A 31 -12.42 7.31 17.26
CA ALA A 31 -12.06 7.44 18.66
C ALA A 31 -12.15 6.09 19.37
N ALA A 32 -13.21 5.31 19.16
CA ALA A 32 -13.37 3.98 19.74
C ALA A 32 -12.25 3.02 19.31
N VAL A 33 -11.89 2.99 18.03
CA VAL A 33 -10.77 2.17 17.51
C VAL A 33 -9.44 2.59 18.15
N VAL A 34 -9.21 3.90 18.26
CA VAL A 34 -7.98 4.45 18.83
C VAL A 34 -7.88 4.16 20.32
N THR A 35 -8.97 4.31 21.08
CA THR A 35 -8.96 4.19 22.55
C THR A 35 -9.14 2.77 23.06
N HIS A 36 -10.03 1.98 22.45
CA HIS A 36 -10.40 0.64 22.94
C HIS A 36 -9.70 -0.49 22.19
N ALA A 37 -9.52 -0.37 20.87
CA ALA A 37 -8.89 -1.42 20.04
C ALA A 37 -7.36 -1.26 19.92
N GLY A 38 -6.74 -0.48 20.81
CA GLY A 38 -5.30 -0.23 20.79
C GLY A 38 -4.80 0.50 19.53
N GLY A 39 -5.70 1.14 18.76
CA GLY A 39 -5.38 1.83 17.50
C GLY A 39 -4.20 2.78 17.59
N ARG A 40 -4.00 3.41 18.75
CA ARG A 40 -2.84 4.27 19.05
C ARG A 40 -1.49 3.64 18.71
N ARG A 41 -1.32 2.33 18.90
CA ARG A 41 -0.02 1.64 18.71
C ARG A 41 0.21 1.21 17.27
N TRP A 42 -0.83 0.74 16.59
CA TRP A 42 -0.69 0.11 15.27
C TRP A 42 -1.07 1.03 14.11
N ILE A 43 -1.94 2.03 14.29
CA ILE A 43 -2.34 2.95 13.21
C ILE A 43 -1.12 3.68 12.59
N PRO A 44 -0.19 4.26 13.37
CA PRO A 44 1.00 4.89 12.80
C PRO A 44 1.85 3.93 11.96
N TRP A 45 1.88 2.64 12.35
CA TRP A 45 2.61 1.60 11.62
C TRP A 45 1.88 1.18 10.35
N VAL A 46 0.56 0.97 10.41
CA VAL A 46 -0.27 0.59 9.26
C VAL A 46 -0.32 1.67 8.18
N PHE A 47 -0.21 2.96 8.54
CA PHE A 47 -0.20 4.05 7.57
C PHE A 47 1.19 4.62 7.27
N ASP A 48 2.25 4.04 7.86
CA ASP A 48 3.64 4.54 7.80
C ASP A 48 3.74 6.06 7.99
N HIS A 49 3.00 6.59 8.98
CA HIS A 49 3.01 8.03 9.25
C HIS A 49 4.39 8.45 9.72
N ARG A 50 4.90 9.54 9.13
CA ARG A 50 6.18 10.07 9.52
C ARG A 50 6.07 10.81 10.86
N PRO A 51 7.06 10.69 11.78
CA PRO A 51 7.00 11.44 13.02
C PRO A 51 6.99 12.94 12.74
N VAL A 52 6.22 13.65 13.56
CA VAL A 52 6.18 15.11 13.54
C VAL A 52 7.57 15.64 13.89
N PRO A 53 8.13 16.59 13.11
CA PRO A 53 9.41 17.19 13.40
C PRO A 53 9.45 17.74 14.84
N PRO A 54 10.54 17.52 15.61
CA PRO A 54 10.62 17.96 17.01
C PRO A 54 10.31 19.44 17.19
N GLN A 55 10.77 20.26 16.25
CA GLN A 55 10.53 21.69 16.27
C GLN A 55 9.04 22.04 16.21
N TRP A 56 8.17 21.22 15.59
CA TRP A 56 6.73 21.47 15.44
C TRP A 56 5.89 20.96 16.62
N GLN A 57 6.49 20.22 17.55
CA GLN A 57 5.79 19.68 18.70
C GLN A 57 5.21 20.81 19.55
N GLY A 58 3.90 20.73 19.82
CA GLY A 58 3.21 21.72 20.63
C GLY A 58 2.86 23.01 19.89
N ARG A 59 3.02 23.07 18.56
CA ARG A 59 2.58 24.21 17.72
C ARG A 59 1.86 23.86 16.42
N PHE A 60 1.86 22.59 15.99
CA PHE A 60 1.14 22.17 14.78
C PHE A 60 -0.07 21.32 15.14
N GLY A 61 -1.27 21.74 14.72
CA GLY A 61 -2.50 21.12 15.21
C GLY A 61 -3.79 21.54 14.51
N ALA A 62 -4.91 21.43 15.21
CA ALA A 62 -6.22 21.86 14.72
C ALA A 62 -7.05 22.58 15.78
N THR A 63 -7.97 23.41 15.31
CA THR A 63 -9.05 23.99 16.12
C THR A 63 -10.30 23.12 15.98
N VAL A 64 -10.94 22.80 17.11
CA VAL A 64 -12.14 21.95 17.17
C VAL A 64 -13.20 22.55 18.11
N PRO A 65 -14.50 22.39 17.78
CA PRO A 65 -15.57 22.82 18.66
C PRO A 65 -15.75 21.83 19.83
N VAL A 66 -16.27 22.33 20.95
CA VAL A 66 -16.49 21.56 22.20
C VAL A 66 -17.19 20.20 21.98
N PRO A 67 -18.27 20.08 21.18
CA PRO A 67 -19.03 18.84 21.08
C PRO A 67 -18.28 17.62 20.53
N ILE A 68 -17.14 17.83 19.87
CA ILE A 68 -16.28 16.75 19.32
C ILE A 68 -14.88 16.75 19.95
N ALA A 69 -14.65 17.56 20.98
CA ALA A 69 -13.33 17.76 21.55
C ALA A 69 -12.74 16.45 22.10
N ARG A 70 -13.58 15.61 22.72
CA ARG A 70 -13.16 14.30 23.25
C ARG A 70 -12.60 13.39 22.17
N GLU A 71 -13.34 13.23 21.07
CA GLU A 71 -12.94 12.41 19.94
C GLU A 71 -11.72 13.01 19.23
N ALA A 72 -11.67 14.34 19.09
CA ALA A 72 -10.56 15.05 18.45
C ALA A 72 -9.23 14.86 19.20
N VAL A 73 -9.22 15.04 20.53
CA VAL A 73 -8.03 14.83 21.37
C VAL A 73 -7.56 13.38 21.33
N ALA A 74 -8.46 12.42 21.10
CA ALA A 74 -8.07 11.02 20.90
C ALA A 74 -7.49 10.76 19.51
N VAL A 75 -8.12 11.25 18.45
CA VAL A 75 -7.87 10.83 17.06
C VAL A 75 -6.80 11.66 16.36
N LEU A 76 -6.82 12.98 16.50
CA LEU A 76 -5.95 13.89 15.75
C LEU A 76 -4.45 13.70 16.02
N PRO A 77 -4.00 13.38 17.25
CA PRO A 77 -2.58 13.11 17.50
C PRO A 77 -2.01 11.96 16.67
N VAL A 78 -2.83 10.94 16.39
CA VAL A 78 -2.43 9.79 15.56
C VAL A 78 -2.21 10.20 14.09
N GLN A 79 -2.82 11.31 13.65
CA GLN A 79 -2.65 11.89 12.32
C GLN A 79 -1.48 12.88 12.24
N GLY A 80 -0.86 13.25 13.37
CA GLY A 80 0.25 14.22 13.43
C GLY A 80 -0.10 15.57 14.06
N ALA A 81 -1.33 15.76 14.56
CA ALA A 81 -1.68 16.98 15.29
C ALA A 81 -1.11 16.95 16.72
N THR A 82 -0.13 17.80 17.01
CA THR A 82 0.49 17.91 18.33
C THR A 82 -0.22 18.89 19.25
N VAL A 83 -1.13 19.70 18.70
CA VAL A 83 -1.98 20.66 19.43
C VAL A 83 -3.45 20.45 19.05
N VAL A 84 -4.33 20.50 20.05
CA VAL A 84 -5.77 20.59 19.84
C VAL A 84 -6.29 21.82 20.57
N GLN A 85 -6.73 22.82 19.79
CA GLN A 85 -7.37 24.01 20.33
C GLN A 85 -8.89 23.79 20.40
N ILE A 86 -9.46 23.86 21.59
CA ILE A 86 -10.89 23.67 21.84
C ILE A 86 -11.53 25.04 22.03
N GLY A 87 -12.53 25.39 21.23
CA GLY A 87 -13.35 26.55 21.54
C GLY A 87 -14.25 27.05 20.41
N PRO A 88 -15.00 28.13 20.65
CA PRO A 88 -15.06 28.87 21.92
C PRO A 88 -15.69 28.03 23.06
N VAL A 89 -15.18 28.18 24.28
CA VAL A 89 -15.63 27.46 25.49
C VAL A 89 -16.48 28.41 26.34
N GLN A 90 -17.72 28.03 26.60
CA GLN A 90 -18.63 28.76 27.48
C GLN A 90 -18.55 28.20 28.92
N THR A 91 -19.13 28.90 29.90
CA THR A 91 -19.19 28.43 31.29
C THR A 91 -19.81 27.03 31.41
N ALA A 92 -20.85 26.73 30.63
CA ALA A 92 -21.49 25.41 30.61
C ALA A 92 -20.60 24.27 30.06
N ASP A 93 -19.53 24.61 29.34
CA ASP A 93 -18.64 23.65 28.69
C ASP A 93 -17.41 23.29 29.54
N VAL A 94 -17.17 23.99 30.65
CA VAL A 94 -15.94 23.84 31.47
C VAL A 94 -15.76 22.40 31.94
N ASP A 95 -16.80 21.77 32.48
CA ASP A 95 -16.76 20.37 32.92
C ASP A 95 -16.52 19.38 31.78
N ALA A 96 -16.98 19.71 30.56
CA ALA A 96 -16.71 18.89 29.39
C ALA A 96 -15.22 18.99 29.01
N VAL A 97 -14.68 20.20 28.94
CA VAL A 97 -13.25 20.43 28.62
C VAL A 97 -12.33 19.83 29.68
N ARG A 98 -12.68 19.97 30.97
CA ARG A 98 -11.96 19.33 32.08
C ARG A 98 -11.82 17.82 31.90
N ARG A 99 -12.93 17.13 31.56
CA ARG A 99 -12.94 15.68 31.32
C ARG A 99 -12.13 15.29 30.09
N VAL A 100 -12.17 16.10 29.03
CA VAL A 100 -11.40 15.86 27.80
C VAL A 100 -9.89 15.95 28.08
N SER A 101 -9.48 16.90 28.92
CA SER A 101 -8.07 17.19 29.17
C SER A 101 -7.40 16.25 30.18
N ALA A 102 -8.17 15.49 30.97
CA ALA A 102 -7.63 14.59 32.00
C ALA A 102 -6.72 13.49 31.43
N ASP A 103 -7.06 12.93 30.26
CA ASP A 103 -6.32 11.85 29.59
C ASP A 103 -5.61 12.32 28.30
N ARG A 104 -5.32 13.63 28.21
CA ARG A 104 -4.75 14.23 27.00
C ARG A 104 -3.33 13.70 26.71
N ARG A 105 -3.01 13.53 25.44
CA ARG A 105 -1.67 13.10 24.94
C ARG A 105 -1.06 14.07 23.93
N CYS A 106 -1.72 15.18 23.72
CA CYS A 106 -1.27 16.31 22.94
C CYS A 106 -1.51 17.57 23.76
N ARG A 107 -0.86 18.66 23.36
CA ARG A 107 -1.10 19.96 23.98
C ARG A 107 -2.55 20.37 23.73
N VAL A 108 -3.30 20.67 24.77
CA VAL A 108 -4.68 21.17 24.69
C VAL A 108 -4.70 22.65 25.03
N ILE A 109 -5.25 23.45 24.13
CA ILE A 109 -5.43 24.89 24.30
C ILE A 109 -6.93 25.18 24.35
N ALA A 110 -7.42 25.86 25.38
CA ALA A 110 -8.83 26.29 25.40
C ALA A 110 -8.98 27.75 24.99
N VAL A 111 -9.90 28.04 24.07
CA VAL A 111 -10.28 29.42 23.74
C VAL A 111 -11.50 29.77 24.58
N ALA A 112 -11.29 30.49 25.68
CA ALA A 112 -12.36 30.85 26.61
C ALA A 112 -13.20 32.00 26.05
N ALA A 113 -14.53 31.98 26.26
CA ALA A 113 -15.40 33.07 25.84
C ALA A 113 -15.22 34.35 26.70
N THR A 114 -14.83 34.19 27.96
CA THR A 114 -14.63 35.29 28.93
C THR A 114 -13.39 35.05 29.79
N ALA A 115 -12.92 36.10 30.48
CA ALA A 115 -11.79 36.00 31.40
C ALA A 115 -12.07 35.07 32.60
N ASP A 116 -13.30 35.05 33.10
CA ASP A 116 -13.70 34.16 34.21
C ASP A 116 -13.60 32.68 33.79
N VAL A 117 -14.14 32.35 32.60
CA VAL A 117 -14.01 31.01 32.03
C VAL A 117 -12.54 30.66 31.78
N ALA A 118 -11.72 31.65 31.41
CA ALA A 118 -10.30 31.43 31.22
C ALA A 118 -9.59 31.05 32.51
N GLN A 119 -9.89 31.75 33.60
CA GLN A 119 -9.35 31.46 34.93
C GLN A 119 -9.79 30.09 35.45
N GLU A 120 -11.05 29.72 35.20
CA GLU A 120 -11.59 28.42 35.59
C GLU A 120 -10.96 27.25 34.82
N LEU A 121 -10.62 27.45 33.54
CA LEU A 121 -10.00 26.42 32.69
C LEU A 121 -8.50 26.25 32.92
N ALA A 122 -7.80 27.29 33.36
CA ALA A 122 -6.34 27.32 33.48
C ALA A 122 -5.71 26.11 34.20
N PRO A 123 -6.30 25.54 35.27
CA PRO A 123 -5.74 24.36 35.94
C PRO A 123 -5.86 23.06 35.13
N TYR A 124 -6.73 23.00 34.12
CA TYR A 124 -7.12 21.77 33.45
C TYR A 124 -6.51 21.60 32.05
N VAL A 125 -6.06 22.68 31.41
CA VAL A 125 -5.50 22.69 30.04
C VAL A 125 -4.05 23.18 30.05
N ASP A 126 -3.32 22.97 28.95
CA ASP A 126 -1.91 23.38 28.87
C ASP A 126 -1.75 24.88 28.58
N ALA A 127 -2.76 25.51 27.97
CA ALA A 127 -2.84 26.94 27.79
C ALA A 127 -4.30 27.38 27.61
N VAL A 128 -4.58 28.61 27.99
CA VAL A 128 -5.86 29.28 27.72
C VAL A 128 -5.57 30.52 26.90
N SER A 129 -6.41 30.79 25.91
CA SER A 129 -6.37 32.02 25.13
C SER A 129 -7.74 32.67 25.05
N LEU A 130 -7.76 33.99 24.89
CA LEU A 130 -8.96 34.72 24.52
C LEU A 130 -9.11 34.78 22.99
N PRO A 131 -10.34 35.01 22.47
CA PRO A 131 -10.57 35.15 21.04
C PRO A 131 -9.75 36.33 20.49
N GLY A 132 -8.98 36.08 19.43
CA GLY A 132 -8.19 37.12 18.77
C GLY A 132 -6.79 37.37 19.33
N GLU A 133 -6.30 36.56 20.28
CA GLU A 133 -4.92 36.65 20.75
C GLU A 133 -3.88 36.46 19.61
N PRO A 134 -2.81 37.29 19.58
CA PRO A 134 -1.75 37.18 18.58
C PRO A 134 -0.92 35.90 18.76
N GLY A 135 -0.29 35.43 17.67
CA GLY A 135 0.61 34.26 17.68
C GLY A 135 -0.02 32.92 17.25
N THR A 136 -1.34 32.88 16.99
CA THR A 136 -2.02 31.73 16.39
C THR A 136 -2.41 32.00 14.95
N VAL A 137 -1.86 31.21 14.02
CA VAL A 137 -2.24 31.21 12.60
C VAL A 137 -3.30 30.14 12.38
N ARG A 138 -4.52 30.56 12.01
CA ARG A 138 -5.62 29.65 11.69
C ARG A 138 -5.73 29.48 10.18
N LEU A 139 -5.47 28.27 9.70
CA LEU A 139 -5.58 27.95 8.29
C LEU A 139 -7.04 27.68 7.91
N THR A 140 -7.54 28.42 6.95
CA THR A 140 -8.88 28.25 6.35
C THR A 140 -8.82 27.53 5.01
N GLU A 141 -7.66 27.57 4.34
CA GLU A 141 -7.41 26.89 3.07
C GLU A 141 -6.60 25.60 3.26
N PRO A 142 -6.90 24.54 2.49
CA PRO A 142 -6.26 23.24 2.65
C PRO A 142 -4.89 23.12 1.96
N THR A 143 -4.29 24.23 1.53
CA THR A 143 -3.02 24.24 0.80
C THR A 143 -1.86 23.84 1.72
N ILE A 144 -1.03 22.92 1.27
CA ILE A 144 0.13 22.41 2.01
C ILE A 144 1.17 23.53 2.13
N ASP A 145 1.42 24.25 1.05
CA ASP A 145 2.41 25.34 1.02
C ASP A 145 2.10 26.47 2.02
N ALA A 146 0.82 26.84 2.20
CA ALA A 146 0.45 27.82 3.22
C ALA A 146 0.77 27.33 4.64
N ALA A 147 0.55 26.04 4.92
CA ALA A 147 0.89 25.45 6.21
C ALA A 147 2.41 25.40 6.43
N VAL A 148 3.18 25.00 5.42
CA VAL A 148 4.65 24.94 5.50
C VAL A 148 5.23 26.34 5.72
N ARG A 149 4.75 27.35 4.98
CA ARG A 149 5.17 28.76 5.18
C ARG A 149 4.83 29.28 6.56
N ALA A 150 3.62 29.01 7.07
CA ALA A 150 3.25 29.41 8.42
C ALA A 150 4.12 28.73 9.50
N LEU A 151 4.50 27.46 9.29
CA LEU A 151 5.37 26.71 10.21
C LEU A 151 6.85 27.09 10.14
N ALA A 152 7.26 27.89 9.15
CA ALA A 152 8.60 28.44 9.05
C ALA A 152 8.88 29.48 10.14
N ASP A 153 7.85 30.18 10.62
CA ASP A 153 7.95 31.04 11.80
C ASP A 153 8.01 30.15 13.07
N PRO A 154 9.13 30.16 13.82
CA PRO A 154 9.27 29.37 15.04
C PRO A 154 8.30 29.77 16.16
N SER A 155 7.80 31.00 16.13
CA SER A 155 6.91 31.57 17.15
C SER A 155 5.43 31.29 16.89
N ALA A 156 5.06 30.91 15.66
CA ALA A 156 3.69 30.70 15.26
C ALA A 156 3.15 29.33 15.69
N THR A 157 1.95 29.34 16.28
CA THR A 157 1.12 28.14 16.42
C THR A 157 0.18 28.03 15.22
N VAL A 158 0.31 26.96 14.43
CA VAL A 158 -0.42 26.77 13.18
C VAL A 158 -1.53 25.72 13.38
N LEU A 159 -2.78 26.15 13.22
CA LEU A 159 -3.96 25.33 13.48
C LEU A 159 -4.83 25.20 12.22
N ALA A 160 -5.08 23.97 11.80
CA ALA A 160 -6.09 23.67 10.79
C ALA A 160 -7.49 23.89 11.35
N THR A 161 -8.32 24.66 10.65
CA THR A 161 -9.75 24.77 10.98
C THR A 161 -10.51 23.50 10.56
N PRO A 162 -11.73 23.27 11.08
CA PRO A 162 -12.57 22.16 10.62
C PRO A 162 -12.82 22.18 9.11
N ALA A 163 -12.91 23.37 8.50
CA ALA A 163 -13.08 23.52 7.06
C ALA A 163 -11.91 22.90 6.27
N VAL A 164 -10.66 23.13 6.72
CA VAL A 164 -9.46 22.52 6.13
C VAL A 164 -9.53 20.99 6.20
N LEU A 165 -9.81 20.43 7.37
CA LEU A 165 -9.83 18.98 7.55
C LEU A 165 -10.98 18.31 6.79
N ILE A 166 -12.13 18.97 6.68
CA ILE A 166 -13.26 18.50 5.88
C ILE A 166 -12.91 18.51 4.38
N ALA A 167 -12.27 19.57 3.89
CA ALA A 167 -11.94 19.76 2.48
C ALA A 167 -10.78 18.86 2.04
N ALA A 168 -9.70 18.82 2.82
CA ALA A 168 -8.49 18.07 2.52
C ALA A 168 -8.60 16.59 2.89
N GLY A 169 -9.38 16.25 3.92
CA GLY A 169 -9.32 14.95 4.58
C GLY A 169 -8.22 14.90 5.65
N PRO A 170 -8.28 13.91 6.55
CA PRO A 170 -7.40 13.82 7.72
C PRO A 170 -5.95 13.46 7.39
N GLY A 171 -5.66 12.92 6.19
CA GLY A 171 -4.30 12.70 5.71
C GLY A 171 -3.51 13.99 5.41
N TRP A 172 -4.16 15.16 5.55
CA TRP A 172 -3.54 16.47 5.33
C TRP A 172 -2.31 16.71 6.21
N PHE A 173 -2.36 16.37 7.50
CA PHE A 173 -1.22 16.54 8.41
C PHE A 173 0.04 15.82 7.93
N ASN A 174 -0.10 14.55 7.51
CA ASN A 174 1.02 13.79 6.98
C ASN A 174 1.58 14.39 5.69
N ARG A 175 0.71 14.88 4.81
CA ARG A 175 1.15 15.56 3.59
C ARG A 175 1.95 16.84 3.89
N VAL A 176 1.55 17.60 4.91
CA VAL A 176 2.31 18.79 5.37
C VAL A 176 3.66 18.40 5.98
N ILE A 177 3.69 17.36 6.82
CA ILE A 177 4.92 16.84 7.44
C ILE A 177 5.89 16.32 6.35
N GLU A 178 5.36 15.60 5.37
CA GLU A 178 6.14 15.09 4.25
C GLU A 178 6.72 16.22 3.39
N ALA A 179 5.89 17.22 3.02
CA ALA A 179 6.31 18.35 2.21
C ALA A 179 7.38 19.24 2.88
N ALA A 180 7.30 19.43 4.20
CA ALA A 180 8.30 20.23 4.91
C ALA A 180 9.58 19.46 5.26
N THR A 181 9.65 18.17 4.93
CA THR A 181 10.87 17.43 5.22
C THR A 181 11.97 17.87 4.27
N PRO A 182 13.16 18.23 4.79
CA PRO A 182 14.35 18.37 3.96
C PRO A 182 14.69 17.07 3.21
N THR A 183 14.83 17.16 1.88
CA THR A 183 15.28 16.07 1.03
C THR A 183 16.56 16.46 0.28
N SER A 184 17.32 15.46 -0.16
CA SER A 184 18.48 15.64 -1.03
C SER A 184 18.40 14.65 -2.20
N PRO A 185 18.97 14.93 -3.37
CA PRO A 185 18.91 13.98 -4.47
C PRO A 185 19.64 12.67 -4.13
N PRO A 186 19.14 11.51 -4.59
CA PRO A 186 19.80 10.23 -4.32
C PRO A 186 21.15 10.17 -5.04
N LYS A 187 22.10 9.40 -4.48
CA LYS A 187 23.40 9.19 -5.13
C LYS A 187 23.21 8.64 -6.54
N PRO A 188 23.89 9.19 -7.56
CA PRO A 188 23.82 8.67 -8.91
C PRO A 188 24.51 7.30 -8.98
N LEU A 189 24.09 6.46 -9.93
CA LEU A 189 24.59 5.08 -10.05
C LEU A 189 26.12 5.01 -10.22
N ARG A 190 26.70 5.99 -10.93
CA ARG A 190 28.15 6.10 -11.16
C ARG A 190 28.97 6.28 -9.88
N ASP A 191 28.36 6.81 -8.81
CA ASP A 191 29.02 7.05 -7.53
C ASP A 191 28.92 5.82 -6.60
N ILE A 192 28.25 4.75 -7.06
CA ILE A 192 28.15 3.50 -6.33
C ILE A 192 29.32 2.62 -6.76
N GLY A 193 30.26 2.40 -5.83
CA GLY A 193 31.43 1.57 -6.07
C GLY A 193 31.08 0.09 -6.26
N PHE A 194 32.08 -0.69 -6.68
CA PHE A 194 31.94 -2.12 -6.96
C PHE A 194 31.91 -3.03 -5.71
N ASP A 195 32.17 -2.49 -4.51
CA ASP A 195 32.14 -3.27 -3.26
C ASP A 195 30.69 -3.56 -2.81
N PRO A 196 30.21 -4.81 -2.88
CA PRO A 196 28.82 -5.15 -2.56
C PRO A 196 28.45 -4.87 -1.10
N ARG A 197 29.44 -4.87 -0.19
CA ARG A 197 29.23 -4.60 1.24
C ARG A 197 28.81 -3.15 1.50
N ARG A 198 29.07 -2.26 0.54
CA ARG A 198 28.75 -0.82 0.59
C ARG A 198 27.56 -0.46 -0.27
N TRP A 199 26.97 -1.42 -0.99
CA TRP A 199 25.82 -1.14 -1.84
C TRP A 199 24.62 -0.69 -1.02
N PRO A 200 23.90 0.35 -1.47
CA PRO A 200 22.65 0.74 -0.85
C PRO A 200 21.60 -0.37 -1.04
N GLY A 201 20.69 -0.51 -0.07
CA GLY A 201 19.68 -1.58 -0.07
C GLY A 201 18.83 -1.66 -1.34
N TRP A 202 18.60 -0.52 -2.01
CA TRP A 202 17.83 -0.50 -3.26
C TRP A 202 18.49 -1.32 -4.39
N ILE A 203 19.82 -1.42 -4.45
CA ILE A 203 20.49 -2.26 -5.47
C ILE A 203 20.16 -3.73 -5.23
N TRP A 204 20.25 -4.18 -3.99
CA TRP A 204 19.87 -5.54 -3.63
C TRP A 204 18.38 -5.80 -3.93
N GLY A 205 17.50 -4.83 -3.65
CA GLY A 205 16.08 -4.94 -4.01
C GLY A 205 15.85 -5.02 -5.52
N ALA A 206 16.60 -4.26 -6.32
CA ALA A 206 16.54 -4.33 -7.77
C ALA A 206 17.04 -5.69 -8.30
N LEU A 207 18.10 -6.26 -7.71
CA LEU A 207 18.59 -7.59 -8.05
C LEU A 207 17.57 -8.68 -7.74
N VAL A 208 16.81 -8.57 -6.63
CA VAL A 208 15.70 -9.48 -6.34
C VAL A 208 14.63 -9.36 -7.43
N GLY A 209 14.21 -8.14 -7.78
CA GLY A 209 13.22 -7.91 -8.83
C GLY A 209 13.63 -8.47 -10.19
N ILE A 210 14.87 -8.17 -10.61
CA ILE A 210 15.45 -8.70 -11.86
C ILE A 210 15.58 -10.23 -11.81
N GLY A 211 16.02 -10.78 -10.68
CA GLY A 211 16.14 -12.22 -10.49
C GLY A 211 14.80 -12.94 -10.63
N LEU A 212 13.72 -12.38 -10.08
CA LEU A 212 12.36 -12.92 -10.23
C LEU A 212 11.86 -12.82 -11.67
N ILE A 213 12.18 -11.73 -12.39
CA ILE A 213 11.87 -11.61 -13.82
C ILE A 213 12.61 -12.69 -14.63
N ILE A 214 13.91 -12.86 -14.41
CA ILE A 214 14.71 -13.88 -15.10
C ILE A 214 14.18 -15.28 -14.79
N ALA A 215 13.89 -15.57 -13.52
CA ALA A 215 13.34 -16.85 -13.10
C ALA A 215 11.96 -17.11 -13.73
N GLY A 216 11.09 -16.10 -13.77
CA GLY A 216 9.79 -16.18 -14.44
C GLY A 216 9.92 -16.40 -15.96
N ILE A 217 10.86 -15.73 -16.63
CA ILE A 217 11.15 -15.99 -18.05
C ILE A 217 11.66 -17.44 -18.24
N GLY A 218 12.51 -17.93 -17.34
CA GLY A 218 12.98 -19.31 -17.34
C GLY A 218 11.83 -20.30 -17.19
N ALA A 219 10.93 -20.09 -16.22
CA ALA A 219 9.74 -20.90 -16.02
C ALA A 219 8.79 -20.88 -17.23
N ALA A 220 8.55 -19.69 -17.83
CA ALA A 220 7.77 -19.57 -19.06
C ALA A 220 8.41 -20.33 -20.23
N THR A 221 9.73 -20.24 -20.37
CA THR A 221 10.48 -20.97 -21.39
C THR A 221 10.29 -22.47 -21.20
N ILE A 222 10.44 -22.99 -19.97
CA ILE A 222 10.23 -24.40 -19.65
C ILE A 222 8.80 -24.83 -19.96
N ALA A 223 7.80 -24.02 -19.58
CA ALA A 223 6.40 -24.30 -19.86
C ALA A 223 6.12 -24.39 -21.37
N LEU A 224 6.71 -23.51 -22.18
CA LEU A 224 6.58 -23.57 -23.64
C LEU A 224 7.40 -24.71 -24.27
N GLY A 225 8.48 -25.15 -23.62
CA GLY A 225 9.25 -26.35 -23.93
C GLY A 225 10.55 -26.38 -23.12
N PRO A 226 10.91 -27.48 -22.41
CA PRO A 226 10.58 -28.89 -22.63
C PRO A 226 9.40 -29.47 -21.82
N VAL A 227 8.62 -28.63 -21.14
CA VAL A 227 7.56 -28.97 -20.15
C VAL A 227 8.08 -29.66 -18.90
N LEU A 228 8.86 -30.74 -19.04
CA LEU A 228 9.49 -31.48 -17.95
C LEU A 228 11.01 -31.39 -18.04
N LEU A 229 11.62 -30.95 -16.94
CA LEU A 229 13.07 -31.03 -16.74
C LEU A 229 13.49 -32.44 -16.29
N TRP A 230 14.81 -32.67 -16.20
CA TRP A 230 15.35 -34.00 -15.87
C TRP A 230 14.85 -34.50 -14.52
N TYR A 231 14.85 -33.65 -13.48
CA TYR A 231 14.36 -34.02 -12.16
C TYR A 231 12.84 -34.21 -12.11
N ASP A 232 12.07 -33.53 -12.98
CA ASP A 232 10.63 -33.75 -13.10
C ASP A 232 10.36 -35.18 -13.62
N ARG A 233 11.13 -35.59 -14.64
CA ARG A 233 11.05 -36.94 -15.22
C ARG A 233 11.50 -38.01 -14.23
N ASP A 234 12.57 -37.75 -13.49
CA ASP A 234 13.06 -38.68 -12.47
C ASP A 234 12.04 -38.86 -11.33
N TYR A 235 11.37 -37.78 -10.92
CA TYR A 235 10.34 -37.84 -9.88
C TYR A 235 9.06 -38.54 -10.36
N LEU A 236 8.62 -38.25 -11.59
CA LEU A 236 7.42 -38.86 -12.15
C LEU A 236 7.65 -40.29 -12.67
N GLY A 237 8.87 -40.62 -13.07
CA GLY A 237 9.17 -41.83 -13.84
C GLY A 237 8.56 -41.83 -15.25
N LEU A 238 8.17 -40.66 -15.77
CA LEU A 238 7.43 -40.50 -17.03
C LEU A 238 8.07 -39.44 -17.93
N SER A 239 8.00 -39.68 -19.24
CA SER A 239 8.28 -38.67 -20.26
C SER A 239 7.04 -37.82 -20.57
N VAL A 240 7.21 -36.72 -21.31
CA VAL A 240 6.09 -35.90 -21.81
C VAL A 240 5.16 -36.73 -22.70
N HIS A 241 5.71 -37.67 -23.47
CA HIS A 241 4.90 -38.56 -24.30
C HIS A 241 4.03 -39.49 -23.45
N ASP A 242 4.59 -40.03 -22.36
CA ASP A 242 3.84 -40.88 -21.43
C ASP A 242 2.74 -40.10 -20.72
N LEU A 243 2.98 -38.82 -20.38
CA LEU A 243 1.93 -37.96 -19.81
C LEU A 243 0.75 -37.76 -20.76
N HIS A 244 0.97 -37.61 -22.07
CA HIS A 244 -0.12 -37.59 -23.05
C HIS A 244 -0.88 -38.93 -23.10
N GLY A 245 -0.18 -40.04 -22.87
CA GLY A 245 -0.79 -41.37 -22.74
C GLY A 245 -1.65 -41.52 -21.48
N VAL A 246 -1.27 -40.89 -20.37
CA VAL A 246 -2.08 -40.83 -19.13
C VAL A 246 -3.33 -39.99 -19.37
N ASN A 247 -3.17 -38.78 -19.93
CA ASN A 247 -4.27 -37.91 -20.29
C ASN A 247 -3.82 -36.86 -21.31
N HIS A 248 -4.51 -36.79 -22.45
CA HIS A 248 -4.17 -35.89 -23.54
C HIS A 248 -4.11 -34.41 -23.13
N HIS A 249 -4.95 -33.97 -22.19
CA HIS A 249 -5.03 -32.59 -21.70
C HIS A 249 -4.03 -32.26 -20.58
N LEU A 250 -3.38 -33.26 -19.99
CA LEU A 250 -2.51 -33.07 -18.81
C LEU A 250 -1.31 -32.19 -19.11
N VAL A 251 -0.69 -32.32 -20.28
CA VAL A 251 0.46 -31.46 -20.66
C VAL A 251 0.02 -30.01 -20.76
N GLY A 252 -1.09 -29.73 -21.45
CA GLY A 252 -1.65 -28.38 -21.54
C GLY A 252 -2.03 -27.82 -20.17
N PHE A 253 -2.55 -28.67 -19.28
CA PHE A 253 -2.80 -28.30 -17.88
C PHE A 253 -1.50 -27.94 -17.15
N LEU A 254 -0.43 -28.74 -17.22
CA LEU A 254 0.84 -28.37 -16.58
C LEU A 254 1.42 -27.06 -17.13
N GLN A 255 1.26 -26.81 -18.44
CA GLN A 255 1.66 -25.56 -19.06
C GLN A 255 0.85 -24.36 -18.56
N HIS A 256 -0.46 -24.53 -18.33
CA HIS A 256 -1.32 -23.46 -17.81
C HIS A 256 -0.88 -23.01 -16.41
N ASP A 257 -0.59 -23.95 -15.50
CA ASP A 257 -0.15 -23.66 -14.14
C ASP A 257 1.21 -22.96 -14.16
N ARG A 258 2.19 -23.53 -14.86
CA ARG A 258 3.57 -23.00 -14.92
C ARG A 258 3.65 -21.65 -15.62
N LEU A 259 2.91 -21.43 -16.72
CA LEU A 259 2.92 -20.14 -17.41
C LEU A 259 2.19 -19.06 -16.62
N THR A 260 1.14 -19.43 -15.89
CA THR A 260 0.44 -18.54 -14.95
C THR A 260 1.35 -18.12 -13.80
N MET A 261 2.07 -19.08 -13.20
CA MET A 261 3.08 -18.81 -12.18
C MET A 261 4.19 -17.91 -12.72
N ALA A 262 4.72 -18.21 -13.91
CA ALA A 262 5.77 -17.43 -14.56
C ALA A 262 5.35 -15.96 -14.79
N GLY A 263 4.13 -15.73 -15.27
CA GLY A 263 3.57 -14.39 -15.43
C GLY A 263 3.51 -13.64 -14.10
N ASN A 264 3.06 -14.30 -13.04
CA ASN A 264 3.03 -13.72 -11.70
C ASN A 264 4.45 -13.43 -11.14
N MET A 265 5.43 -14.30 -11.40
CA MET A 265 6.84 -14.07 -11.00
C MET A 265 7.44 -12.84 -11.69
N ILE A 266 7.18 -12.66 -12.99
CA ILE A 266 7.60 -11.46 -13.71
C ILE A 266 6.87 -10.23 -13.13
N GLY A 267 5.56 -10.35 -12.89
CA GLY A 267 4.74 -9.28 -12.32
C GLY A 267 5.24 -8.79 -10.97
N ILE A 268 5.49 -9.71 -10.02
CA ILE A 268 6.06 -9.35 -8.71
C ILE A 268 7.49 -8.82 -8.83
N GLY A 269 8.30 -9.35 -9.75
CA GLY A 269 9.64 -8.85 -10.02
C GLY A 269 9.64 -7.39 -10.50
N VAL A 270 8.68 -7.02 -11.35
CA VAL A 270 8.44 -5.62 -11.77
C VAL A 270 8.05 -4.75 -10.58
N LEU A 271 7.13 -5.21 -9.72
CA LEU A 271 6.73 -4.47 -8.53
C LEU A 271 7.93 -4.24 -7.59
N TYR A 272 8.79 -5.24 -7.40
CA TYR A 272 9.98 -5.13 -6.56
C TYR A 272 11.03 -4.21 -7.16
N LEU A 273 11.21 -4.23 -8.48
CA LEU A 273 12.08 -3.29 -9.18
C LEU A 273 11.57 -1.86 -9.03
N GLY A 274 10.25 -1.65 -9.11
CA GLY A 274 9.59 -0.37 -8.83
C GLY A 274 9.83 0.10 -7.40
N LEU A 275 9.55 -0.75 -6.40
CA LEU A 275 9.80 -0.48 -4.99
C LEU A 275 11.27 -0.15 -4.72
N ALA A 276 12.21 -0.85 -5.35
CA ALA A 276 13.63 -0.57 -5.23
C ALA A 276 13.98 0.79 -5.85
N TRP A 277 13.61 1.02 -7.11
CA TRP A 277 14.05 2.16 -7.89
C TRP A 277 13.37 3.48 -7.53
N GLY A 278 12.05 3.48 -7.32
CA GLY A 278 11.28 4.67 -6.96
C GLY A 278 10.98 4.78 -5.46
N GLY A 279 11.09 3.68 -4.71
CA GLY A 279 10.84 3.68 -3.27
C GLY A 279 12.12 3.78 -2.43
N LEU A 280 12.85 2.67 -2.32
CA LEU A 280 14.03 2.55 -1.44
C LEU A 280 15.13 3.54 -1.85
N ARG A 281 15.37 3.71 -3.16
CA ARG A 281 16.37 4.66 -3.66
C ARG A 281 16.04 6.10 -3.27
N GLU A 282 14.76 6.46 -3.23
CA GLU A 282 14.27 7.77 -2.80
C GLU A 282 14.18 7.91 -1.28
N GLY A 283 14.56 6.89 -0.51
CA GLY A 283 14.56 6.94 0.95
C GLY A 283 13.20 6.67 1.60
N HIS A 284 12.22 6.15 0.86
CA HIS A 284 10.91 5.79 1.39
C HIS A 284 10.99 4.57 2.31
N ARG A 285 10.64 4.74 3.60
CA ARG A 285 10.66 3.65 4.59
C ARG A 285 9.54 2.63 4.32
N TRP A 286 8.35 3.09 3.96
CA TRP A 286 7.24 2.23 3.54
C TRP A 286 7.63 1.28 2.40
N ALA A 287 8.44 1.72 1.44
CA ALA A 287 8.81 0.88 0.30
C ALA A 287 9.68 -0.30 0.72
N ARG A 288 10.60 -0.08 1.67
CA ARG A 288 11.36 -1.15 2.34
C ARG A 288 10.43 -2.11 3.08
N ASN A 289 9.42 -1.60 3.77
CA ASN A 289 8.47 -2.43 4.51
C ASN A 289 7.57 -3.24 3.57
N ALA A 290 7.12 -2.64 2.46
CA ALA A 290 6.35 -3.32 1.43
C ALA A 290 7.16 -4.47 0.81
N LEU A 291 8.42 -4.20 0.45
CA LEU A 291 9.34 -5.22 -0.06
C LEU A 291 9.58 -6.34 0.96
N LEU A 292 9.79 -6.01 2.24
CA LEU A 292 9.97 -7.03 3.29
C LEU A 292 8.71 -7.88 3.47
N ILE A 293 7.54 -7.27 3.66
CA ILE A 293 6.30 -7.99 4.00
C ILE A 293 5.89 -8.89 2.83
N SER A 294 5.85 -8.32 1.62
CA SER A 294 5.58 -9.08 0.40
C SER A 294 6.62 -10.17 0.18
N GLY A 295 7.90 -9.84 0.33
CA GLY A 295 9.01 -10.76 0.11
C GLY A 295 9.02 -11.92 1.09
N LEU A 296 8.81 -11.68 2.38
CA LEU A 296 8.71 -12.75 3.35
C LEU A 296 7.58 -13.71 3.02
N VAL A 297 6.39 -13.21 2.65
CA VAL A 297 5.29 -14.10 2.27
C VAL A 297 5.63 -14.89 1.01
N ALA A 298 6.11 -14.24 -0.05
CA ALA A 298 6.43 -14.90 -1.31
C ALA A 298 7.56 -15.94 -1.21
N PHE A 299 8.58 -15.68 -0.38
CA PHE A 299 9.73 -16.58 -0.24
C PHE A 299 9.49 -17.68 0.79
N LEU A 300 8.80 -17.40 1.90
CA LEU A 300 8.53 -18.41 2.94
C LEU A 300 7.47 -19.43 2.52
N THR A 301 6.66 -19.15 1.50
CA THR A 301 5.78 -20.16 0.90
C THR A 301 6.56 -21.29 0.21
N TYR A 302 7.88 -21.16 0.04
CA TYR A 302 8.76 -22.30 -0.29
C TYR A 302 8.58 -23.49 0.66
N PHE A 303 8.27 -23.25 1.94
CA PHE A 303 8.02 -24.32 2.90
C PHE A 303 6.76 -25.15 2.62
N TYR A 304 5.88 -24.71 1.70
CA TYR A 304 4.78 -25.55 1.19
C TYR A 304 5.29 -26.82 0.52
N PHE A 305 6.49 -26.79 -0.05
CA PHE A 305 7.06 -27.97 -0.72
C PHE A 305 7.36 -29.11 0.24
N LEU A 306 7.59 -28.83 1.53
CA LEU A 306 7.69 -29.85 2.57
C LEU A 306 6.38 -30.63 2.78
N VAL A 307 5.23 -29.98 2.56
CA VAL A 307 3.91 -30.62 2.67
C VAL A 307 3.60 -31.43 1.41
N THR A 308 3.94 -30.90 0.23
CA THR A 308 3.71 -31.63 -1.04
C THR A 308 4.63 -32.84 -1.21
N GLY A 309 5.82 -32.83 -0.58
CA GLY A 309 6.80 -33.91 -0.74
C GLY A 309 7.62 -33.83 -2.04
N PHE A 310 7.50 -32.75 -2.81
CA PHE A 310 8.30 -32.49 -4.01
C PHE A 310 9.09 -31.18 -3.83
N LEU A 311 10.38 -31.31 -3.52
CA LEU A 311 11.31 -30.19 -3.43
C LEU A 311 11.91 -29.91 -4.81
N GLU A 312 11.35 -28.93 -5.51
CA GLU A 312 11.76 -28.60 -6.86
C GLU A 312 13.13 -27.86 -6.85
N PRO A 313 14.16 -28.37 -7.59
CA PRO A 313 15.52 -27.81 -7.55
C PRO A 313 15.69 -26.37 -8.05
N LEU A 314 14.95 -25.95 -9.08
CA LEU A 314 15.07 -24.62 -9.68
C LEU A 314 14.49 -23.52 -8.78
N HIS A 315 13.31 -23.74 -8.21
CA HIS A 315 12.70 -22.95 -7.16
C HIS A 315 13.61 -22.87 -5.93
N THR A 316 14.20 -23.99 -5.52
CA THR A 316 15.19 -24.02 -4.44
C THR A 316 16.35 -23.07 -4.76
N LEU A 317 16.90 -23.13 -5.97
CA LEU A 317 17.96 -22.24 -6.42
C LEU A 317 17.52 -20.76 -6.42
N VAL A 318 16.32 -20.46 -6.89
CA VAL A 318 15.75 -19.09 -6.89
C VAL A 318 15.61 -18.57 -5.46
N VAL A 319 15.09 -19.37 -4.53
CA VAL A 319 14.92 -18.98 -3.12
C VAL A 319 16.28 -18.78 -2.45
N VAL A 320 17.19 -19.75 -2.56
CA VAL A 320 18.53 -19.66 -1.95
C VAL A 320 19.34 -18.50 -2.52
N GLY A 321 19.20 -18.20 -3.82
CA GLY A 321 19.89 -17.09 -4.47
C GLY A 321 19.32 -15.71 -4.11
N LEU A 322 18.00 -15.56 -4.15
CA LEU A 322 17.35 -14.24 -4.04
C LEU A 322 16.92 -13.88 -2.61
N PHE A 323 16.65 -14.85 -1.74
CA PHE A 323 16.23 -14.56 -0.36
C PHE A 323 17.31 -13.82 0.46
N PRO A 324 18.61 -14.19 0.40
CA PRO A 324 19.66 -13.40 1.05
C PRO A 324 19.74 -11.97 0.50
N MET A 325 19.54 -11.78 -0.81
CA MET A 325 19.50 -10.46 -1.42
C MET A 325 18.31 -9.63 -0.92
N LEU A 326 17.13 -10.25 -0.73
CA LEU A 326 15.98 -9.61 -0.11
C LEU A 326 16.32 -9.13 1.30
N LEU A 327 16.96 -9.99 2.12
CA LEU A 327 17.39 -9.61 3.47
C LEU A 327 18.37 -8.44 3.45
N LEU A 328 19.35 -8.44 2.53
CA LEU A 328 20.29 -7.33 2.37
C LEU A 328 19.59 -6.04 1.93
N ALA A 329 18.58 -6.14 1.06
CA ALA A 329 17.82 -4.98 0.58
C ALA A 329 17.07 -4.26 1.70
N VAL A 330 16.57 -5.03 2.68
CA VAL A 330 15.72 -4.54 3.76
C VAL A 330 16.45 -4.46 5.10
N TRP A 331 17.70 -4.88 5.18
CA TRP A 331 18.47 -4.94 6.44
C TRP A 331 18.56 -3.59 7.14
N ARG A 332 18.82 -2.52 6.37
CA ARG A 332 18.89 -1.15 6.89
C ARG A 332 17.72 -0.34 6.37
N ALA A 333 17.01 0.32 7.28
CA ALA A 333 16.02 1.30 6.89
C ALA A 333 16.73 2.51 6.24
N PRO A 334 16.17 3.08 5.15
CA PRO A 334 16.65 4.36 4.65
C PRO A 334 16.59 5.42 5.75
N SER A 335 17.69 6.13 5.95
CA SER A 335 17.82 7.18 6.98
C SER A 335 17.66 8.59 6.44
N VAL A 336 17.94 8.79 5.16
CA VAL A 336 17.87 10.09 4.49
C VAL A 336 16.78 10.05 3.41
N PRO A 337 15.81 10.99 3.46
CA PRO A 337 14.84 11.25 2.40
C PRO A 337 15.50 11.80 1.13
N HIS A 338 15.14 11.23 -0.01
CA HIS A 338 15.61 11.69 -1.32
C HIS A 338 14.51 11.87 -2.36
N TRP A 339 13.24 11.86 -1.93
CA TRP A 339 12.11 12.08 -2.82
C TRP A 339 12.05 13.51 -3.35
N PRO A 340 11.47 13.71 -4.54
CA PRO A 340 11.27 15.04 -5.11
C PRO A 340 10.32 15.88 -4.25
N PRO A 341 10.35 17.23 -4.40
CA PRO A 341 9.40 18.10 -3.73
C PRO A 341 7.95 17.68 -4.00
N VAL A 342 7.10 17.80 -2.98
CA VAL A 342 5.67 17.48 -3.10
C VAL A 342 5.03 18.40 -4.13
N VAL A 343 4.45 17.81 -5.18
CA VAL A 343 3.74 18.53 -6.23
C VAL A 343 2.31 18.81 -5.76
N GLU A 344 1.90 20.07 -5.74
CA GLU A 344 0.49 20.43 -5.58
C GLU A 344 -0.24 20.42 -6.94
N GLY A 345 -1.57 20.37 -6.90
CA GLY A 345 -2.37 20.50 -8.11
C GLY A 345 -3.87 20.39 -7.82
N PRO A 346 -4.70 20.30 -8.88
CA PRO A 346 -6.14 20.36 -8.74
C PRO A 346 -6.69 19.26 -7.82
N GLU A 347 -7.50 19.66 -6.84
CA GLU A 347 -8.12 18.75 -5.87
C GLU A 347 -9.07 17.74 -6.53
N SER A 348 -9.70 18.11 -7.66
CA SER A 348 -10.55 17.21 -8.44
C SER A 348 -9.79 15.99 -8.97
N GLU A 349 -8.54 16.16 -9.40
CA GLU A 349 -7.69 15.06 -9.86
C GLU A 349 -7.31 14.14 -8.71
N ARG A 350 -6.99 14.70 -7.54
CA ARG A 350 -6.71 13.91 -6.34
C ARG A 350 -7.92 13.10 -5.92
N ARG A 351 -9.11 13.72 -5.84
CA ARG A 351 -10.36 13.02 -5.47
C ARG A 351 -10.71 11.90 -6.43
N ARG A 352 -10.50 12.09 -7.74
CA ARG A 352 -10.64 11.02 -8.74
C ARG A 352 -9.63 9.90 -8.50
N ALA A 353 -8.37 10.25 -8.24
CA ALA A 353 -7.33 9.27 -7.97
C ALA A 353 -7.54 8.48 -6.68
N LEU A 354 -8.24 9.03 -5.67
CA LEU A 354 -8.59 8.32 -4.44
C LEU A 354 -9.59 7.17 -4.68
N TRP A 355 -10.48 7.29 -5.67
CA TRP A 355 -11.28 6.14 -6.11
C TRP A 355 -10.41 5.05 -6.73
N GLY A 356 -9.46 5.44 -7.58
CA GLY A 356 -8.46 4.50 -8.11
C GLY A 356 -7.64 3.83 -7.00
N GLN A 357 -7.27 4.58 -5.96
CA GLN A 357 -6.56 4.05 -4.80
C GLN A 357 -7.39 2.99 -4.06
N LEU A 358 -8.66 3.30 -3.76
CA LEU A 358 -9.56 2.38 -3.07
C LEU A 358 -9.75 1.09 -3.88
N LEU A 359 -9.94 1.18 -5.19
CA LEU A 359 -10.06 0.01 -6.07
C LEU A 359 -8.78 -0.82 -6.08
N MET A 360 -7.60 -0.19 -6.15
CA MET A 360 -6.33 -0.93 -6.17
C MET A 360 -6.00 -1.57 -4.82
N ILE A 361 -6.39 -0.94 -3.71
CA ILE A 361 -6.34 -1.56 -2.36
C ILE A 361 -7.21 -2.82 -2.34
N ALA A 362 -8.43 -2.74 -2.86
CA ALA A 362 -9.33 -3.90 -2.95
C ALA A 362 -8.74 -5.00 -3.85
N VAL A 363 -8.12 -4.65 -4.97
CA VAL A 363 -7.40 -5.58 -5.84
C VAL A 363 -6.28 -6.29 -5.09
N GLY A 364 -5.38 -5.55 -4.42
CA GLY A 364 -4.28 -6.15 -3.66
C GLY A 364 -4.77 -7.10 -2.56
N GLY A 365 -5.81 -6.70 -1.82
CA GLY A 365 -6.46 -7.57 -0.83
C GLY A 365 -7.11 -8.82 -1.45
N GLY A 366 -7.79 -8.66 -2.59
CA GLY A 366 -8.41 -9.76 -3.33
C GLY A 366 -7.38 -10.76 -3.86
N LEU A 367 -6.27 -10.28 -4.43
CA LEU A 367 -5.16 -11.13 -4.87
C LEU A 367 -4.54 -11.91 -3.71
N PHE A 368 -4.38 -11.28 -2.53
CA PHE A 368 -3.89 -11.97 -1.34
C PHE A 368 -4.84 -13.10 -0.90
N VAL A 369 -6.15 -12.84 -0.85
CA VAL A 369 -7.14 -13.86 -0.51
C VAL A 369 -7.18 -14.97 -1.55
N ALA A 370 -7.16 -14.63 -2.85
CA ALA A 370 -7.11 -15.61 -3.93
C ALA A 370 -5.86 -16.50 -3.83
N GLY A 371 -4.69 -15.91 -3.59
CA GLY A 371 -3.46 -16.66 -3.38
C GLY A 371 -3.53 -17.61 -2.19
N ALA A 372 -4.16 -17.18 -1.09
CA ALA A 372 -4.37 -18.04 0.08
C ALA A 372 -5.32 -19.21 -0.21
N VAL A 373 -6.41 -18.96 -0.95
CA VAL A 373 -7.35 -20.01 -1.39
C VAL A 373 -6.64 -21.02 -2.30
N ILE A 374 -5.92 -20.56 -3.32
CA ILE A 374 -5.16 -21.41 -4.25
C ILE A 374 -4.10 -22.24 -3.51
N SER A 375 -3.37 -21.61 -2.57
CA SER A 375 -2.41 -22.31 -1.70
C SER A 375 -3.09 -23.40 -0.89
N THR A 376 -4.26 -23.11 -0.30
CA THR A 376 -5.02 -24.08 0.49
C THR A 376 -5.45 -25.26 -0.37
N VAL A 377 -5.97 -25.01 -1.58
CA VAL A 377 -6.33 -26.05 -2.54
C VAL A 377 -5.10 -26.90 -2.89
N GLY A 378 -3.98 -26.27 -3.25
CA GLY A 378 -2.73 -26.96 -3.58
C GLY A 378 -2.20 -27.84 -2.46
N LEU A 379 -2.43 -27.46 -1.21
CA LEU A 379 -2.01 -28.21 -0.02
C LEU A 379 -3.02 -29.27 0.45
N THR A 380 -4.23 -29.32 -0.12
CA THR A 380 -5.32 -30.20 0.36
C THR A 380 -5.91 -31.05 -0.75
N SER A 381 -6.87 -30.53 -1.52
CA SER A 381 -7.60 -31.29 -2.55
C SER A 381 -6.84 -31.40 -3.87
N VAL A 382 -5.83 -30.55 -4.09
CA VAL A 382 -5.03 -30.37 -5.31
C VAL A 382 -5.84 -29.87 -6.50
N PHE A 383 -6.97 -30.52 -6.80
CA PHE A 383 -7.87 -30.20 -7.90
C PHE A 383 -9.13 -29.46 -7.42
N VAL A 384 -9.65 -28.59 -8.28
CA VAL A 384 -11.01 -28.05 -8.20
C VAL A 384 -11.89 -28.69 -9.28
N PRO A 385 -13.24 -28.63 -9.17
CA PRO A 385 -14.13 -29.28 -10.12
C PRO A 385 -13.85 -28.95 -11.60
N THR A 386 -13.60 -27.67 -11.91
CA THR A 386 -13.31 -27.24 -13.29
C THR A 386 -12.01 -27.85 -13.85
N ASP A 387 -11.04 -28.22 -13.00
CA ASP A 387 -9.83 -28.90 -13.44
C ASP A 387 -10.14 -30.32 -13.92
N LEU A 388 -10.94 -31.03 -13.13
CA LEU A 388 -11.33 -32.42 -13.41
C LEU A 388 -12.24 -32.50 -14.64
N ASP A 389 -13.11 -31.50 -14.81
CA ASP A 389 -13.95 -31.36 -16.00
C ASP A 389 -13.09 -31.11 -17.25
N PHE A 390 -12.09 -30.23 -17.18
CA PHE A 390 -11.15 -29.99 -18.29
C PHE A 390 -10.32 -31.22 -18.62
N LEU A 391 -9.85 -31.95 -17.60
CA LEU A 391 -9.10 -33.18 -17.78
C LEU A 391 -10.00 -34.36 -18.20
N GLY A 392 -11.32 -34.27 -18.03
CA GLY A 392 -12.25 -35.35 -18.30
C GLY A 392 -11.99 -36.61 -17.45
N THR A 393 -11.55 -36.45 -16.20
CA THR A 393 -11.15 -37.56 -15.31
C THR A 393 -11.37 -37.23 -13.83
N SER A 394 -11.02 -38.16 -12.93
CA SER A 394 -11.07 -37.97 -11.47
C SER A 394 -9.69 -37.88 -10.85
N ALA A 395 -9.60 -37.27 -9.67
CA ALA A 395 -8.36 -37.21 -8.89
C ALA A 395 -7.87 -38.62 -8.50
N GLU A 396 -8.80 -39.55 -8.22
CA GLU A 396 -8.51 -40.94 -7.91
C GLU A 396 -7.89 -41.66 -9.12
N ALA A 397 -8.44 -41.45 -10.32
CA ALA A 397 -7.90 -42.04 -11.54
C ALA A 397 -6.49 -41.51 -11.86
N LEU A 398 -6.25 -40.21 -11.69
CA LEU A 398 -4.92 -39.62 -11.87
C LEU A 398 -3.91 -40.17 -10.86
N ARG A 399 -4.31 -40.33 -9.59
CA ARG A 399 -3.48 -40.93 -8.54
C ARG A 399 -3.18 -42.41 -8.82
N ALA A 400 -4.15 -43.15 -9.35
CA ALA A 400 -3.97 -44.54 -9.73
C ALA A 400 -3.04 -44.69 -10.94
N ALA A 401 -3.08 -43.75 -11.89
CA ALA A 401 -2.17 -43.71 -13.02
C ALA A 401 -0.72 -43.40 -12.60
N ASN A 402 -0.53 -42.48 -11.66
CA ASN A 402 0.77 -42.21 -11.04
C ASN A 402 0.62 -41.53 -9.67
N GLN A 403 1.14 -42.17 -8.61
CA GLN A 403 1.05 -41.64 -7.24
C GLN A 403 1.84 -40.34 -7.04
N HIS A 404 2.84 -40.07 -7.87
CA HIS A 404 3.66 -38.85 -7.84
C HIS A 404 3.01 -37.68 -8.60
N LEU A 405 1.99 -37.93 -9.43
CA LEU A 405 1.36 -36.88 -10.24
C LEU A 405 0.59 -35.84 -9.40
N PRO A 406 -0.24 -36.20 -8.41
CA PRO A 406 -0.92 -35.20 -7.59
C PRO A 406 0.05 -34.31 -6.77
N PRO A 407 1.08 -34.85 -6.07
CA PRO A 407 2.13 -34.02 -5.46
C PRO A 407 2.84 -33.08 -6.45
N PHE A 408 3.09 -33.56 -7.66
CA PHE A 408 3.69 -32.76 -8.72
C PHE A 408 2.77 -31.65 -9.23
N ILE A 409 1.46 -31.81 -9.26
CA ILE A 409 0.56 -30.70 -9.59
C ILE A 409 0.39 -29.75 -8.40
N ALA A 410 0.35 -30.32 -7.19
CA ALA A 410 0.20 -29.59 -5.94
C ALA A 410 1.30 -28.55 -5.73
N HIS A 411 2.56 -28.86 -6.04
CA HIS A 411 3.67 -27.92 -5.85
C HIS A 411 3.54 -26.67 -6.74
N ASP A 412 3.18 -26.85 -8.02
CA ASP A 412 3.02 -25.75 -8.97
C ASP A 412 1.89 -24.82 -8.50
N ARG A 413 0.77 -25.41 -8.06
CA ARG A 413 -0.39 -24.66 -7.56
C ARG A 413 -0.12 -23.97 -6.23
N ALA A 414 0.45 -24.66 -5.25
CA ALA A 414 0.78 -24.08 -3.95
C ALA A 414 1.85 -22.98 -4.08
N GLY A 415 2.86 -23.21 -4.94
CA GLY A 415 3.87 -22.22 -5.28
C GLY A 415 3.28 -20.97 -5.94
N PHE A 416 2.38 -21.15 -6.92
CA PHE A 416 1.64 -20.05 -7.54
C PHE A 416 0.81 -19.28 -6.52
N GLY A 417 0.04 -19.97 -5.67
CA GLY A 417 -0.76 -19.35 -4.61
C GLY A 417 0.08 -18.49 -3.66
N GLY A 418 1.22 -19.01 -3.21
CA GLY A 418 2.15 -18.27 -2.35
C GLY A 418 2.76 -17.04 -3.02
N ALA A 419 3.19 -17.17 -4.27
CA ALA A 419 3.67 -16.05 -5.07
C ALA A 419 2.57 -15.00 -5.31
N LEU A 420 1.32 -15.42 -5.51
CA LEU A 420 0.17 -14.53 -5.69
C LEU A 420 -0.18 -13.78 -4.40
N MET A 421 -0.05 -14.43 -3.23
CA MET A 421 -0.16 -13.75 -1.93
C MET A 421 0.88 -12.64 -1.80
N GLY A 422 2.14 -12.93 -2.17
CA GLY A 422 3.19 -11.93 -2.25
C GLY A 422 2.81 -10.75 -3.16
N ALA A 423 2.45 -11.04 -4.41
CA ALA A 423 2.06 -10.00 -5.37
C ALA A 423 0.88 -9.15 -4.87
N GLY A 424 -0.14 -9.78 -4.26
CA GLY A 424 -1.27 -9.10 -3.65
C GLY A 424 -0.85 -8.13 -2.53
N LEU A 425 0.07 -8.55 -1.65
CA LEU A 425 0.63 -7.68 -0.62
C LEU A 425 1.47 -6.54 -1.20
N ALA A 426 2.27 -6.79 -2.24
CA ALA A 426 3.01 -5.73 -2.93
C ALA A 426 2.05 -4.67 -3.49
N VAL A 427 1.02 -5.09 -4.25
CA VAL A 427 -0.01 -4.20 -4.81
C VAL A 427 -0.74 -3.44 -3.71
N LEU A 428 -1.16 -4.14 -2.65
CA LEU A 428 -1.88 -3.55 -1.52
C LEU A 428 -1.04 -2.46 -0.82
N LEU A 429 0.21 -2.77 -0.48
CA LEU A 429 1.07 -1.87 0.29
C LEU A 429 1.57 -0.69 -0.56
N ILE A 430 1.86 -0.91 -1.86
CA ILE A 430 2.12 0.18 -2.82
C ILE A 430 0.90 1.10 -2.91
N SER A 431 -0.31 0.54 -2.92
CA SER A 431 -1.54 1.35 -3.04
C SER A 431 -1.89 2.08 -1.76
N LEU A 432 -1.61 1.48 -0.60
CA LEU A 432 -1.80 2.13 0.70
C LEU A 432 -0.83 3.28 0.92
N TRP A 433 0.44 3.08 0.57
CA TRP A 433 1.51 3.99 0.99
C TRP A 433 2.15 4.79 -0.13
N GLY A 434 2.06 4.36 -1.39
CA GLY A 434 2.74 4.96 -2.54
C GLY A 434 1.91 5.99 -3.33
N TRP A 435 0.65 6.22 -2.97
CA TRP A 435 -0.28 7.00 -3.80
C TRP A 435 -0.11 8.52 -3.72
N ARG A 436 1.02 9.05 -4.19
CA ARG A 436 1.35 10.48 -4.17
C ARG A 436 1.36 11.08 -5.57
N ARG A 437 1.08 12.38 -5.65
CA ARG A 437 1.06 13.11 -6.93
C ARG A 437 2.46 13.09 -7.54
N GLY A 438 2.54 12.71 -8.82
CA GLY A 438 3.81 12.68 -9.56
C GLY A 438 4.66 11.42 -9.38
N GLU A 439 4.25 10.47 -8.53
CA GLU A 439 4.92 9.16 -8.37
C GLU A 439 4.66 8.23 -9.56
N ARG A 440 5.20 8.60 -10.73
CA ARG A 440 4.92 7.92 -12.00
C ARG A 440 5.28 6.44 -11.97
N TRP A 441 6.32 6.10 -11.22
CA TRP A 441 6.79 4.73 -11.11
C TRP A 441 5.76 3.82 -10.45
N VAL A 442 4.90 4.34 -9.55
CA VAL A 442 3.81 3.57 -8.94
C VAL A 442 2.81 3.14 -10.01
N TRP A 443 2.39 4.09 -10.85
CA TRP A 443 1.43 3.81 -11.94
C TRP A 443 1.99 2.79 -12.93
N TRP A 444 3.25 2.95 -13.36
CA TRP A 444 3.88 2.02 -14.30
C TRP A 444 4.16 0.65 -13.71
N SER A 445 4.59 0.57 -12.45
CA SER A 445 4.85 -0.71 -11.79
C SER A 445 3.56 -1.52 -11.64
N LEU A 446 2.45 -0.87 -11.26
CA LEU A 446 1.14 -1.52 -11.17
C LEU A 446 0.61 -1.95 -12.53
N LEU A 447 0.74 -1.11 -13.57
CA LEU A 447 0.31 -1.45 -14.93
C LEU A 447 1.08 -2.65 -15.48
N ILE A 448 2.42 -2.56 -15.49
CA ILE A 448 3.28 -3.57 -16.08
C ILE A 448 3.21 -4.86 -15.26
N GLY A 449 3.19 -4.75 -13.92
CA GLY A 449 3.01 -5.88 -13.02
C GLY A 449 1.70 -6.63 -13.28
N CYS A 450 0.58 -5.90 -13.39
CA CYS A 450 -0.71 -6.50 -13.73
C CYS A 450 -0.72 -7.11 -15.13
N ALA A 451 -0.11 -6.46 -16.13
CA ALA A 451 -0.06 -6.98 -17.49
C ALA A 451 0.64 -8.35 -17.54
N PHE A 452 1.81 -8.48 -16.91
CA PHE A 452 2.50 -9.78 -16.83
C PHE A 452 1.76 -10.80 -15.96
N GLY A 453 1.04 -10.36 -14.93
CA GLY A 453 0.22 -11.26 -14.10
C GLY A 453 -1.06 -11.75 -14.78
N THR A 454 -1.52 -11.14 -15.88
CA THR A 454 -2.84 -11.46 -16.48
C THR A 454 -2.79 -11.85 -17.94
N VAL A 455 -1.94 -11.23 -18.76
CA VAL A 455 -1.86 -11.51 -20.20
C VAL A 455 -1.43 -12.96 -20.50
N PRO A 456 -0.35 -13.49 -19.88
CA PRO A 456 0.04 -14.90 -20.09
C PRO A 456 -1.03 -15.88 -19.64
N VAL A 457 -1.71 -15.57 -18.52
CA VAL A 457 -2.81 -16.39 -17.97
C VAL A 457 -3.93 -16.50 -18.99
N LEU A 458 -4.44 -15.37 -19.47
CA LEU A 458 -5.51 -15.36 -20.47
C LEU A 458 -5.05 -16.09 -21.75
N ALA A 459 -3.84 -15.78 -22.24
CA ALA A 459 -3.32 -16.38 -23.46
C ALA A 459 -3.27 -17.91 -23.38
N ILE A 460 -2.75 -18.50 -22.29
CA ILE A 460 -2.65 -19.96 -22.17
C ILE A 460 -4.00 -20.63 -22.00
N HIS A 461 -4.92 -20.04 -21.21
CA HIS A 461 -6.26 -20.59 -21.01
C HIS A 461 -7.03 -20.69 -22.34
N PHE A 462 -6.96 -19.65 -23.16
CA PHE A 462 -7.56 -19.68 -24.50
C PHE A 462 -6.82 -20.64 -25.45
N ALA A 463 -5.50 -20.72 -25.39
CA ALA A 463 -4.72 -21.60 -26.26
C ALA A 463 -4.99 -23.09 -26.02
N ILE A 464 -5.21 -23.51 -24.77
CA ILE A 464 -5.45 -24.92 -24.42
C ILE A 464 -6.95 -25.26 -24.31
N GLY A 465 -7.84 -24.27 -24.42
CA GLY A 465 -9.29 -24.45 -24.30
C GLY A 465 -9.81 -24.50 -22.86
N TYR A 466 -8.99 -24.26 -21.83
CA TYR A 466 -9.43 -24.23 -20.43
C TYR A 466 -10.12 -22.90 -20.12
N THR A 467 -11.40 -22.77 -20.52
CA THR A 467 -12.09 -21.46 -20.62
C THR A 467 -13.41 -21.37 -19.85
N HIS A 468 -13.60 -22.22 -18.83
CA HIS A 468 -14.76 -22.14 -17.93
C HIS A 468 -14.90 -20.72 -17.37
N PHE A 469 -16.12 -20.15 -17.46
CA PHE A 469 -16.35 -18.74 -17.16
C PHE A 469 -16.05 -18.42 -15.69
N GLU A 470 -16.51 -19.27 -14.78
CA GLU A 470 -16.28 -19.17 -13.34
C GLU A 470 -14.80 -19.29 -12.97
N HIS A 471 -14.03 -20.06 -13.74
CA HIS A 471 -12.58 -20.21 -13.55
C HIS A 471 -11.84 -18.91 -13.92
N LEU A 472 -12.23 -18.27 -15.03
CA LEU A 472 -11.60 -17.02 -15.51
C LEU A 472 -12.21 -15.73 -14.93
N LEU A 473 -13.38 -15.81 -14.29
CA LEU A 473 -14.08 -14.65 -13.73
C LEU A 473 -13.20 -13.79 -12.81
N PRO A 474 -12.38 -14.35 -11.88
CA PRO A 474 -11.49 -13.55 -11.05
C PRO A 474 -10.50 -12.72 -11.88
N VAL A 475 -9.97 -13.27 -12.97
CA VAL A 475 -9.01 -12.58 -13.86
C VAL A 475 -9.71 -11.49 -14.66
N TYR A 476 -10.93 -11.72 -15.14
CA TYR A 476 -11.71 -10.68 -15.83
C TYR A 476 -12.03 -9.50 -14.93
N VAL A 477 -12.49 -9.78 -13.71
CA VAL A 477 -12.75 -8.72 -12.71
C VAL A 477 -11.46 -7.97 -12.39
N LEU A 478 -10.35 -8.67 -12.19
CA LEU A 478 -9.04 -8.06 -11.94
C LEU A 478 -8.65 -7.08 -13.05
N VAL A 479 -8.69 -7.50 -14.32
CA VAL A 479 -8.32 -6.67 -15.47
C VAL A 479 -9.18 -5.41 -15.56
N VAL A 480 -10.50 -5.55 -15.42
CA VAL A 480 -11.42 -4.40 -15.49
C VAL A 480 -11.18 -3.43 -14.35
N VAL A 481 -11.10 -3.93 -13.10
CA VAL A 481 -10.94 -3.08 -11.92
C VAL A 481 -9.58 -2.37 -11.94
N VAL A 482 -8.49 -3.05 -12.33
CA VAL A 482 -7.17 -2.43 -12.46
C VAL A 482 -7.15 -1.37 -13.56
N ALA A 483 -7.75 -1.64 -14.73
CA ALA A 483 -7.82 -0.67 -15.82
C ALA A 483 -8.56 0.60 -15.39
N VAL A 484 -9.71 0.46 -14.70
CA VAL A 484 -10.46 1.60 -14.15
C VAL A 484 -9.64 2.33 -13.09
N ALA A 485 -9.02 1.60 -12.15
CA ALA A 485 -8.21 2.18 -11.08
C ALA A 485 -7.04 3.03 -11.63
N LEU A 486 -6.33 2.50 -12.64
CA LEU A 486 -5.22 3.19 -13.30
C LEU A 486 -5.69 4.36 -14.16
N ALA A 487 -6.85 4.25 -14.83
CA ALA A 487 -7.42 5.35 -15.60
C ALA A 487 -7.80 6.53 -14.69
N LEU A 488 -8.43 6.27 -13.55
CA LEU A 488 -8.82 7.29 -12.57
C LEU A 488 -7.62 8.01 -11.94
N SER A 489 -6.50 7.30 -11.78
CA SER A 489 -5.30 7.80 -11.09
C SER A 489 -4.21 8.35 -12.00
N ARG A 490 -4.28 8.10 -13.31
CA ARG A 490 -3.23 8.45 -14.28
C ARG A 490 -2.77 9.89 -14.15
N THR A 491 -3.65 10.87 -14.32
CA THR A 491 -3.27 12.30 -14.31
C THR A 491 -2.62 12.72 -13.00
N TYR A 492 -3.04 12.14 -11.88
CA TYR A 492 -2.53 12.46 -10.55
C TYR A 492 -1.15 11.81 -10.32
N LEU A 493 -1.01 10.50 -10.53
CA LEU A 493 0.26 9.79 -10.33
C LEU A 493 1.30 10.17 -11.38
N THR A 494 0.89 10.56 -12.59
CA THR A 494 1.81 10.96 -13.67
C THR A 494 2.03 12.47 -13.78
N ALA A 495 1.56 13.27 -12.82
CA ALA A 495 1.75 14.73 -12.86
C ALA A 495 3.24 15.11 -12.93
N SER A 496 3.57 16.18 -13.66
CA SER A 496 4.91 16.79 -13.66
C SER A 496 4.99 17.93 -12.64
N PRO A 497 6.17 18.21 -12.05
CA PRO A 497 6.38 19.41 -11.22
C PRO A 497 6.01 20.72 -11.93
N ASP A 498 6.28 20.82 -13.23
CA ASP A 498 5.99 22.00 -14.07
C ASP A 498 4.49 22.31 -14.25
N GLN A 499 3.61 21.41 -13.81
CA GLN A 499 2.15 21.61 -13.83
C GLN A 499 1.60 22.18 -12.52
N SER A 500 2.48 22.48 -11.55
CA SER A 500 2.08 23.17 -10.33
C SER A 500 1.62 24.58 -10.70
N PRO A 501 0.42 25.04 -10.27
CA PRO A 501 0.01 26.41 -10.52
C PRO A 501 1.07 27.35 -9.94
N THR A 502 1.68 28.17 -10.80
CA THR A 502 2.65 29.17 -10.37
C THR A 502 1.93 30.10 -9.38
N PRO A 503 2.45 30.33 -8.16
CA PRO A 503 1.83 31.27 -7.24
C PRO A 503 1.75 32.64 -7.92
N ALA A 504 0.55 33.23 -7.93
CA ALA A 504 0.21 34.47 -8.64
C ALA A 504 1.09 35.67 -8.28
N PHE A 505 1.88 35.59 -7.20
CA PHE A 505 2.80 36.63 -6.75
C PHE A 505 4.12 36.69 -7.55
N SER A 506 4.49 35.65 -8.29
CA SER A 506 5.74 35.65 -9.08
C SER A 506 5.70 36.52 -10.34
N ARG A 507 4.52 37.00 -10.77
CA ARG A 507 4.39 37.93 -11.91
C ARG A 507 4.57 39.40 -11.56
N VAL A 508 4.67 39.75 -10.27
CA VAL A 508 4.82 41.16 -9.86
C VAL A 508 6.31 41.55 -9.76
N GLU A 509 7.22 40.60 -9.54
CA GLU A 509 8.67 40.89 -9.46
C GLU A 509 9.39 40.88 -10.82
N SER A 510 8.76 40.40 -11.90
CA SER A 510 9.34 40.52 -13.25
C SER A 510 8.87 41.78 -14.01
N ALA A 511 8.17 42.69 -13.33
CA ALA A 511 7.64 43.93 -13.91
C ALA A 511 8.02 45.16 -13.06
N ARG A 512 9.23 45.17 -12.50
CA ARG A 512 9.89 46.36 -11.96
C ARG A 512 11.31 46.49 -12.49
#